data_AF-A0A2T2P080-F1
#
_entry.id   AF-A0A2T2P080-F1
#
_cell.length_a   1.000
_cell.length_b   1.000
_cell.length_c   1.000
_cell.angle_alpha   90.00
_cell.angle_beta   90.00
_cell.angle_gamma   90.00
#
_symmetry.space_group_name_H-M   'P 1'
#
loop_
_entity.id
_entity.type
_entity.pdbx_description
1 polymer ?
#
loop_
_entity_poly.entity_id
_entity_poly.type
_entity_poly.pdbx_seq_one_letter_code
_entity_poly.pdbx_strand_id
1 'polypeptide(L)'
;MVKPVVSAMNAWSCVVVSVFAIIILSVIGALFKSNNHIMMGSDQDPEDGGAVAGAVFGAVFIYIGFFVFCGFQALLHMRESRRGAISLS
;
A
#
# COMPACT_ATOMS: atom_id res chain seq x y z
N MET A 1 -4.15 -25.94 -6.08
CA MET A 1 -4.58 -24.58 -6.46
C MET A 1 -5.15 -23.93 -5.22
N VAL A 2 -4.57 -22.82 -4.76
CA VAL A 2 -5.11 -22.09 -3.61
C VAL A 2 -6.33 -21.30 -4.08
N LYS A 3 -7.43 -21.41 -3.35
CA LYS A 3 -8.62 -20.59 -3.62
C LYS A 3 -8.33 -19.17 -3.12
N PRO A 4 -8.74 -18.13 -3.86
CA PRO A 4 -8.64 -16.77 -3.35
C PRO A 4 -9.48 -16.63 -2.07
N VAL A 5 -8.91 -16.00 -1.05
CA VAL A 5 -9.54 -15.87 0.28
C VAL A 5 -10.39 -14.61 0.36
N VAL A 6 -10.00 -13.53 -0.32
CA VAL A 6 -10.83 -12.32 -0.50
C VAL A 6 -11.43 -12.24 -1.92
N SER A 7 -12.58 -11.57 -2.02
CA SER A 7 -13.26 -11.27 -3.28
C SER A 7 -12.37 -10.47 -4.24
N ALA A 8 -12.53 -10.69 -5.55
CA ALA A 8 -11.74 -10.05 -6.61
C ALA A 8 -11.77 -8.52 -6.52
N MET A 9 -12.95 -7.95 -6.24
CA MET A 9 -13.15 -6.51 -6.13
C MET A 9 -12.36 -5.92 -4.94
N ASN A 10 -12.36 -6.61 -3.81
CA ASN A 10 -11.66 -6.18 -2.60
C ASN A 10 -10.14 -6.35 -2.74
N ALA A 11 -9.68 -7.39 -3.43
CA ALA A 11 -8.26 -7.57 -3.73
C ALA A 11 -7.75 -6.45 -4.65
N TRP A 12 -8.52 -6.09 -5.67
CA TRP A 12 -8.15 -5.01 -6.59
C TRP A 12 -8.11 -3.64 -5.92
N SER A 13 -9.15 -3.29 -5.13
CA SER A 13 -9.16 -2.03 -4.39
C SER A 13 -8.00 -1.95 -3.39
N CYS A 14 -7.70 -3.04 -2.69
CA CYS A 14 -6.54 -3.13 -1.78
C CYS A 14 -5.22 -2.86 -2.51
N VAL A 15 -5.01 -3.44 -3.69
CA VAL A 15 -3.79 -3.21 -4.49
C VAL A 15 -3.65 -1.72 -4.84
N VAL A 16 -4.72 -1.10 -5.34
CA VAL A 16 -4.71 0.32 -5.73
C VAL A 16 -4.38 1.21 -4.52
N VAL A 17 -5.10 1.03 -3.41
CA VAL A 17 -4.88 1.83 -2.19
C VAL A 17 -3.46 1.63 -1.65
N SER A 18 -2.93 0.40 -1.68
CA SER A 18 -1.59 0.11 -1.20
C SER A 18 -0.52 0.81 -2.05
N VAL A 19 -0.66 0.84 -3.37
CA VAL A 19 0.27 1.57 -4.26
C VAL A 19 0.28 3.06 -3.95
N PHE A 20 -0.89 3.68 -3.86
CA PHE A 20 -0.99 5.11 -3.52
C PHE A 20 -0.41 5.42 -2.14
N ALA A 21 -0.70 4.58 -1.15
CA ALA A 21 -0.17 4.74 0.20
C ALA A 21 1.36 4.66 0.23
N ILE A 22 1.96 3.70 -0.47
CA ILE A 22 3.42 3.56 -0.56
C ILE A 22 4.05 4.82 -1.16
N ILE A 23 3.51 5.33 -2.27
CA ILE A 23 4.05 6.52 -2.96
C ILE A 23 3.91 7.77 -2.09
N ILE A 24 2.72 8.02 -1.54
CA ILE A 24 2.46 9.24 -0.77
C ILE A 24 3.25 9.24 0.54
N LEU A 25 3.22 8.14 1.29
CA LEU A 25 3.91 8.04 2.57
C LEU A 25 5.45 8.05 2.41
N SER A 26 5.99 7.50 1.32
CA SER A 26 7.43 7.59 1.07
C SER A 26 7.90 9.02 0.80
N VAL A 27 7.13 9.82 0.04
CA VAL A 27 7.41 11.25 -0.17
C VAL A 27 7.28 12.03 1.14
N ILE A 28 6.20 11.81 1.90
CA ILE A 28 5.98 12.49 3.19
C ILE A 28 7.08 12.14 4.18
N GLY A 29 7.44 10.85 4.31
CA GLY A 29 8.52 10.40 5.19
C GLY A 29 9.87 11.01 4.82
N ALA A 30 10.16 11.18 3.53
CA ALA A 30 11.35 11.89 3.07
C ALA A 30 11.31 13.39 3.44
N LEU A 31 10.15 14.04 3.33
CA LEU A 31 9.97 15.43 3.72
C LEU A 31 10.20 15.64 5.23
N PHE A 32 9.58 14.81 6.08
CA PHE A 32 9.80 14.84 7.54
C PHE A 32 11.26 14.58 7.91
N LYS A 33 11.93 13.63 7.23
CA LYS A 33 13.36 13.36 7.45
C LYS A 33 14.26 14.54 7.08
N SER A 34 13.86 15.34 6.10
CA SER A 34 14.60 16.54 5.69
C SER A 34 14.33 17.77 6.58
N ASN A 35 13.50 17.66 7.62
CA ASN A 35 13.02 18.79 8.42
C ASN A 35 12.52 19.96 7.56
N ASN A 36 11.78 19.64 6.50
CA ASN A 36 11.32 20.65 5.55
C ASN A 36 10.30 21.57 6.23
N HIS A 37 10.47 22.89 6.09
CA HIS A 37 9.61 23.87 6.77
C HIS A 37 8.12 23.73 6.44
N ILE A 38 7.77 23.13 5.29
CA ILE A 38 6.38 22.89 4.88
C ILE A 38 5.65 21.93 5.83
N MET A 39 6.37 21.03 6.52
CA MET A 39 5.79 20.01 7.41
C MET A 39 6.10 20.25 8.89
N MET A 40 6.97 21.22 9.20
CA MET A 40 7.59 21.45 10.51
C MET A 40 7.72 22.96 10.81
N GLY A 41 6.90 23.80 10.18
CA GLY A 41 7.08 25.26 10.15
C GLY A 41 6.09 26.04 11.01
N SER A 42 5.06 25.37 11.52
CA SER A 42 4.04 25.93 12.40
C SER A 42 4.29 25.53 13.85
N ASP A 43 3.86 26.37 14.80
CA ASP A 43 3.95 26.05 16.25
C ASP A 43 3.12 24.82 16.66
N GLN A 44 2.22 24.35 15.79
CA GLN A 44 1.40 23.14 16.00
C GLN A 44 2.00 21.90 15.33
N ASP A 45 3.07 22.05 14.55
CA ASP A 45 3.73 20.94 13.87
C ASP A 45 4.60 20.15 14.85
N PRO A 46 4.81 18.85 14.64
CA PRO A 46 5.63 18.05 15.54
C PRO A 46 7.05 18.62 15.62
N GLU A 47 7.61 18.72 16.83
CA GLU A 47 8.99 19.22 17.02
C GLU A 47 10.03 18.17 16.53
N ASP A 48 9.64 16.89 16.57
CA ASP A 48 10.53 15.74 16.35
C ASP A 48 10.27 15.04 15.00
N GLY A 49 10.74 15.65 13.91
CA GLY A 49 10.48 15.18 12.54
C GLY A 49 11.07 13.80 12.25
N GLY A 50 12.14 13.45 12.95
CA GLY A 50 12.76 12.13 12.85
C GLY A 50 11.87 11.01 13.40
N ALA A 51 11.16 11.25 14.52
CA ALA A 51 10.25 10.28 15.10
C ALA A 51 9.04 10.04 14.20
N VAL A 52 8.47 11.12 13.66
CA VAL A 52 7.34 11.05 12.71
C VAL A 52 7.77 10.35 11.42
N ALA A 53 8.94 10.70 10.87
CA ALA A 53 9.48 10.01 9.70
C ALA A 53 9.64 8.51 9.96
N GLY A 54 10.15 8.11 11.13
CA GLY A 54 10.29 6.71 11.53
C GLY A 54 8.94 5.96 11.52
N ALA A 55 7.90 6.56 12.10
CA ALA A 55 6.56 5.98 12.09
C ALA A 55 5.98 5.88 10.66
N VAL A 56 6.15 6.93 9.84
CA VAL A 56 5.68 6.96 8.44
C VAL A 56 6.39 5.90 7.59
N PHE A 57 7.70 5.74 7.73
CA PHE A 57 8.44 4.67 7.05
C PHE A 57 8.01 3.29 7.54
N GLY A 58 7.70 3.12 8.83
CA GLY A 58 7.08 1.92 9.36
C GLY A 58 5.76 1.58 8.65
N ALA A 59 4.90 2.57 8.44
CA ALA A 59 3.64 2.39 7.70
C ALA A 59 3.87 1.98 6.24
N VAL A 60 4.90 2.50 5.56
CA VAL A 60 5.26 2.09 4.19
C VAL A 60 5.52 0.58 4.12
N PHE A 61 6.26 0.02 5.08
CA PHE A 61 6.51 -1.43 5.12
C PHE A 61 5.24 -2.26 5.28
N ILE A 62 4.29 -1.78 6.09
CA ILE A 62 2.98 -2.44 6.26
C ILE A 62 2.21 -2.45 4.94
N TYR A 63 2.15 -1.32 4.23
CA TYR A 63 1.47 -1.24 2.93
C TYR A 63 2.16 -2.06 1.84
N ILE A 64 3.49 -2.23 1.88
CA ILE A 64 4.20 -3.19 1.02
C ILE A 64 3.71 -4.61 1.29
N GLY A 65 3.54 -4.99 2.56
CA GLY A 65 2.96 -6.28 2.94
C GLY A 65 1.55 -6.48 2.37
N PHE A 66 0.68 -5.47 2.48
CA PHE A 66 -0.66 -5.51 1.89
C PHE A 66 -0.63 -5.59 0.37
N PHE A 67 0.24 -4.82 -0.29
CA PHE A 67 0.41 -4.87 -1.74
C PHE A 67 0.79 -6.26 -2.24
N VAL A 68 1.76 -6.90 -1.58
CA VAL A 68 2.19 -8.27 -1.92
C VAL A 68 1.04 -9.25 -1.73
N PHE A 69 0.40 -9.24 -0.56
CA PHE A 69 -0.70 -10.15 -0.24
C PHE A 69 -1.91 -10.00 -1.17
N CYS A 70 -2.40 -8.77 -1.34
CA CYS A 70 -3.53 -8.47 -2.21
C CYS A 70 -3.16 -8.68 -3.69
N GLY A 71 -1.90 -8.43 -4.08
CA GLY A 71 -1.38 -8.70 -5.42
C GLY A 71 -1.37 -10.19 -5.75
N PHE A 72 -0.95 -11.05 -4.83
CA PHE A 72 -1.04 -12.51 -5.00
C PHE A 72 -2.50 -12.96 -5.16
N GLN A 73 -3.43 -12.40 -4.39
CA GLN A 73 -4.85 -12.75 -4.50
C GLN A 73 -5.49 -12.24 -5.79
N ALA A 74 -5.15 -11.03 -6.24
CA ALA A 74 -5.56 -10.52 -7.54
C ALA A 74 -5.02 -11.37 -8.69
N LEU A 75 -3.76 -11.83 -8.59
CA LEU A 75 -3.15 -12.73 -9.57
C LEU A 75 -3.87 -14.07 -9.63
N LEU A 76 -4.22 -14.65 -8.48
CA LEU A 76 -4.98 -15.89 -8.41
C LEU A 76 -6.37 -15.73 -9.04
N HIS A 77 -7.07 -14.63 -8.76
CA HIS A 77 -8.34 -14.29 -9.44
C HIS A 77 -8.17 -14.19 -10.96
N MET A 78 -7.14 -13.48 -11.45
CA MET A 78 -6.86 -13.43 -12.89
C MET A 78 -6.51 -14.79 -13.51
N ARG A 79 -5.88 -15.68 -12.76
CA ARG A 79 -5.59 -17.05 -13.21
C ARG A 79 -6.86 -17.91 -13.23
N GLU A 80 -7.73 -17.78 -12.24
CA GLU A 80 -9.00 -18.48 -12.17
C GLU A 80 -9.94 -18.02 -13.29
N SER A 81 -10.10 -16.71 -13.52
CA SER A 81 -10.89 -16.18 -14.65
C SER A 81 -10.39 -16.69 -16.01
N ARG A 82 -9.07 -16.80 -16.20
CA ARG A 82 -8.49 -17.37 -17.43
C ARG A 82 -8.71 -18.87 -17.60
N ARG A 83 -8.83 -19.63 -16.50
CA ARG A 83 -9.12 -21.07 -16.54
C ARG A 83 -10.63 -21.34 -16.67
N GLY A 84 -11.47 -20.47 -16.10
CA GLY A 84 -12.93 -20.50 -16.23
C GLY A 84 -13.44 -20.12 -17.62
N ALA A 85 -12.73 -19.25 -18.35
CA ALA A 85 -13.00 -18.97 -19.77
C ALA A 85 -12.77 -20.18 -20.71
N ILE A 86 -12.24 -21.30 -20.20
CA ILE A 86 -12.06 -22.58 -20.91
C ILE A 86 -13.01 -23.67 -20.38
N SER A 87 -14.11 -23.28 -19.72
CA SER A 87 -15.19 -24.21 -19.38
C SER A 87 -16.27 -24.16 -20.47
N LEU A 88 -16.09 -25.03 -21.47
CA LEU A 88 -17.09 -25.67 -22.34
C LEU A 88 -18.43 -24.94 -22.55
N SER A 89 -18.56 -24.33 -23.73
CA SER A 89 -19.82 -24.29 -24.50
C SER A 89 -20.31 -25.70 -24.82
#